data_AF-A0A9E2B3C3-F1
#
_entry.id   AF-A0A9E2B3C3-F1
#
_cell.length_a   1.000
_cell.length_b   1.000
_cell.length_c   1.000
_cell.angle_alpha   90.00
_cell.angle_beta   90.00
_cell.angle_gamma   90.00
#
_symmetry.space_group_name_H-M   'P 1'
#
loop_
_entity.id
_entity.type
_entity.pdbx_description
1 polymer ?
#
loop_
_entity_poly.entity_id
_entity_poly.type
_entity_poly.pdbx_seq_one_letter_code
_entity_poly.pdbx_strand_id
1 'polypeptide(L)'
;KYKNLKSKEMLQDQEFFGKQFLIKDELKPLEWKMGTETKQIGSYTVFKATATKAVEGFDWRSMRPRNNNNEKRDEKKTDSTAAKSSDDPLDDIEIPKTIKVVAWYTPQIPINQGPDDYWGLPGLILEINADRTTILCTKIVLNPEEKDTIKKPEKGEVVTQEEYNNITTKKMEEMRDMYRGRGRGRGRGN
;
A
#
# COMPACT_ATOMS: atom_id res chain seq x y z
N LYS A 1 12.01 -2.26 5.72
CA LYS A 1 10.90 -3.11 6.25
C LYS A 1 11.41 -4.50 6.62
N TYR A 2 11.41 -4.84 7.91
CA TYR A 2 11.70 -6.13 8.50
C TYR A 2 10.39 -6.82 8.90
N LYS A 3 10.25 -8.11 8.59
CA LYS A 3 9.07 -8.90 8.94
C LYS A 3 9.51 -10.21 9.55
N ASN A 4 8.92 -10.55 10.68
CA ASN A 4 9.18 -11.83 11.32
C ASN A 4 7.88 -12.64 11.38
N LEU A 5 7.80 -13.68 10.56
CA LEU A 5 6.65 -14.59 10.51
C LEU A 5 6.48 -15.42 11.80
N LYS A 6 7.54 -15.61 12.60
CA LYS A 6 7.50 -16.37 13.86
C LYS A 6 6.95 -15.54 15.01
N SER A 7 7.39 -14.28 15.15
CA SER A 7 6.90 -13.37 16.20
C SER A 7 5.68 -12.56 15.78
N LYS A 8 5.25 -12.64 14.51
CA LYS A 8 4.19 -11.79 13.91
C LYS A 8 4.45 -10.29 14.06
N GLU A 9 5.72 -9.90 14.23
CA GLU A 9 6.13 -8.50 14.31
C GLU A 9 6.55 -7.98 12.94
N MET A 10 6.08 -6.78 12.62
CA MET A 10 6.53 -5.98 11.49
C MET A 10 7.23 -4.74 12.01
N LEU A 11 8.41 -4.46 11.45
CA LEU A 11 9.15 -3.22 11.68
C LEU A 11 9.39 -2.55 10.34
N GLN A 12 9.00 -1.30 10.21
CA GLN A 12 9.20 -0.53 8.99
C GLN A 12 9.91 0.78 9.34
N ASP A 13 11.11 0.91 8.82
CA ASP A 13 11.85 2.15 8.78
C ASP A 13 11.29 3.06 7.69
N GLN A 14 10.81 4.23 8.07
CA GLN A 14 10.28 5.21 7.13
C GLN A 14 10.79 6.60 7.47
N GLU A 15 11.39 7.28 6.49
CA GLU A 15 11.80 8.67 6.62
C GLU A 15 10.70 9.58 6.08
N PHE A 16 10.29 10.55 6.90
CA PHE A 16 9.30 11.55 6.53
C PHE A 16 9.79 12.93 6.97
N PHE A 17 9.97 13.84 6.00
CA PHE A 17 10.41 15.22 6.26
C PHE A 17 11.72 15.34 7.05
N GLY A 18 12.70 14.47 6.77
CA GLY A 18 13.99 14.45 7.46
C GLY A 18 13.94 13.88 8.89
N LYS A 19 12.77 13.39 9.33
CA LYS A 19 12.63 12.60 10.56
C LYS A 19 12.52 11.12 10.22
N GLN A 20 13.23 10.29 10.97
CA GLN A 20 13.15 8.83 10.85
C GLN A 20 12.12 8.30 11.84
N PHE A 21 11.17 7.54 11.32
CA PHE A 21 10.15 6.83 12.09
C PHE A 21 10.39 5.33 11.98
N LEU A 22 10.34 4.64 13.12
CA LEU A 22 10.35 3.20 13.19
C LEU A 22 8.93 2.72 13.49
N ILE A 23 8.21 2.36 12.44
CA ILE A 23 6.84 1.88 12.53
C ILE A 23 6.88 0.43 13.04
N LYS A 24 6.42 0.21 14.28
CA LYS A 24 6.23 -1.13 14.84
C LYS A 24 4.75 -1.46 14.82
N ASP A 25 4.40 -2.55 14.13
CA ASP A 25 3.03 -3.02 14.08
C ASP A 25 2.97 -4.56 14.06
N GLU A 26 1.80 -5.10 14.37
CA GLU A 26 1.51 -6.52 14.29
C GLU A 26 1.10 -6.89 12.86
N LEU A 27 1.56 -8.05 12.40
CA LEU A 27 1.17 -8.61 11.11
C LEU A 27 -0.31 -9.01 11.12
N LYS A 28 -1.20 -8.12 10.65
CA LYS A 28 -2.62 -8.43 10.39
C LYS A 28 -2.72 -9.47 9.25
N PRO A 29 -3.27 -10.68 9.50
CA PRO A 29 -3.43 -11.68 8.46
C PRO A 29 -4.53 -11.26 7.47
N LEU A 30 -4.33 -11.56 6.20
CA LEU A 30 -5.35 -11.39 5.17
C LEU A 30 -6.16 -12.68 5.02
N GLU A 31 -7.49 -12.56 4.98
CA GLU A 31 -8.37 -13.68 4.69
C GLU A 31 -8.37 -13.96 3.18
N TRP A 32 -7.64 -14.98 2.78
CA TRP A 32 -7.56 -15.42 1.38
C TRP A 32 -8.67 -16.44 1.06
N LYS A 33 -9.38 -16.20 -0.03
CA LYS A 33 -10.28 -17.16 -0.67
C LYS A 33 -9.53 -17.89 -1.78
N MET A 34 -9.30 -19.18 -1.57
CA MET A 34 -8.60 -20.05 -2.51
C MET A 34 -9.49 -20.32 -3.72
N GLY A 35 -8.97 -20.03 -4.91
CA GLY A 35 -9.61 -20.37 -6.17
C GLY A 35 -9.20 -21.75 -6.67
N THR A 36 -9.93 -22.26 -7.66
CA THR A 36 -9.62 -23.53 -8.35
C THR A 36 -8.76 -23.33 -9.59
N GLU A 37 -8.51 -22.08 -9.99
CA GLU A 37 -7.68 -21.77 -11.15
C GLU A 37 -6.20 -22.07 -10.88
N THR A 38 -5.57 -22.71 -11.86
CA THR A 38 -4.14 -23.01 -11.86
C THR A 38 -3.49 -22.40 -13.08
N LYS A 39 -2.23 -21.98 -12.91
CA LYS A 39 -1.40 -21.42 -13.97
C LYS A 39 0.03 -21.91 -13.75
N GLN A 40 0.84 -21.90 -14.80
CA GLN A 40 2.27 -22.18 -14.69
C GLN A 40 3.04 -20.87 -14.84
N ILE A 41 3.88 -20.52 -13.87
CA ILE A 41 4.74 -19.33 -13.90
C ILE A 41 6.18 -19.81 -13.74
N GLY A 42 6.98 -19.66 -14.81
CA GLY A 42 8.31 -20.26 -14.90
C GLY A 42 8.22 -21.80 -14.81
N SER A 43 8.90 -22.38 -13.82
CA SER A 43 8.93 -23.82 -13.57
C SER A 43 7.93 -24.29 -12.50
N TYR A 44 7.18 -23.37 -11.89
CA TYR A 44 6.33 -23.66 -10.73
C TYR A 44 4.85 -23.60 -11.08
N THR A 45 4.08 -24.54 -10.54
CA THR A 45 2.62 -24.52 -10.62
C THR A 45 2.09 -23.56 -9.56
N VAL A 46 1.29 -22.59 -10.00
CA VAL A 46 0.65 -21.60 -9.13
C VAL A 46 -0.87 -21.78 -9.11
N PHE A 47 -1.46 -21.43 -7.98
CA PHE A 47 -2.89 -21.44 -7.71
C PHE A 47 -3.35 -20.02 -7.44
N LYS A 48 -4.56 -19.71 -7.89
CA LYS A 48 -5.17 -18.40 -7.65
C LYS A 48 -5.74 -18.33 -6.24
N ALA A 49 -5.47 -17.23 -5.56
CA ALA A 49 -6.13 -16.81 -4.34
C ALA A 49 -6.64 -15.38 -4.51
N THR A 50 -7.78 -15.08 -3.90
CA THR A 50 -8.37 -13.74 -3.92
C THR A 50 -8.57 -13.25 -2.50
N ALA A 51 -8.21 -12.02 -2.22
CA ALA A 51 -8.44 -11.37 -0.94
C ALA A 51 -9.03 -9.98 -1.15
N THR A 52 -9.75 -9.49 -0.15
CA THR A 52 -10.24 -8.12 -0.09
C THR A 52 -9.47 -7.40 1.00
N LYS A 53 -8.69 -6.37 0.63
CA LYS A 53 -7.97 -5.53 1.58
C LYS A 53 -8.71 -4.20 1.74
N ALA A 54 -9.04 -3.84 2.98
CA ALA A 54 -9.47 -2.49 3.28
C ALA A 54 -8.24 -1.56 3.22
N VAL A 55 -8.36 -0.43 2.54
CA VAL A 55 -7.30 0.58 2.55
C VAL A 55 -7.44 1.36 3.85
N GLU A 56 -6.79 0.86 4.90
CA GLU A 56 -6.68 1.58 6.17
C GLU A 56 -5.55 2.60 6.06
N GLY A 57 -5.91 3.86 5.88
CA GLY A 57 -4.99 4.99 5.98
C GLY A 57 -4.83 5.81 4.71
N PHE A 58 -4.14 6.93 4.90
CA PHE A 58 -3.84 7.89 3.86
C PHE A 58 -2.71 7.39 2.96
N ASP A 59 -3.04 6.88 1.77
CA ASP A 59 -2.03 6.51 0.78
C ASP A 59 -1.70 7.71 -0.13
N TRP A 60 -0.56 8.35 0.10
CA TRP A 60 -0.08 9.45 -0.73
C TRP A 60 0.11 9.03 -2.20
N ARG A 61 0.34 7.74 -2.49
CA ARG A 61 0.43 7.22 -3.86
C ARG A 61 -0.90 7.27 -4.60
N SER A 62 -2.00 7.40 -3.86
CA SER A 62 -3.34 7.59 -4.39
C SER A 62 -3.71 9.06 -4.59
N MET A 63 -2.89 10.02 -4.10
CA MET A 63 -3.02 11.44 -4.45
C MET A 63 -2.62 11.64 -5.90
N ARG A 64 -3.61 11.59 -6.80
CA ARG A 64 -3.44 11.92 -8.21
C ARG A 64 -3.44 13.44 -8.36
N PRO A 65 -2.39 14.07 -8.92
CA PRO A 65 -2.52 15.41 -9.45
C PRO A 65 -3.57 15.37 -10.57
N ARG A 66 -4.61 16.20 -10.45
CA ARG A 66 -5.63 16.36 -11.49
C ARG A 66 -4.92 16.84 -12.76
N ASN A 67 -4.80 15.97 -13.75
CA ASN A 67 -4.37 16.39 -15.08
C ASN A 67 -5.52 17.23 -15.65
N ASN A 68 -5.35 18.54 -15.67
CA ASN A 68 -6.39 19.49 -16.07
C ASN A 68 -6.54 19.53 -17.61
N ASN A 69 -6.74 18.36 -18.23
CA ASN A 69 -7.15 18.27 -19.62
C ASN A 69 -8.59 17.73 -19.66
N ASN A 70 -9.46 18.69 -19.93
CA ASN A 70 -10.88 18.61 -20.07
C ASN A 70 -11.24 17.66 -21.22
N GLU A 71 -11.63 16.42 -20.95
CA GLU A 71 -12.37 15.61 -21.92
C GLU A 71 -13.25 14.57 -21.24
N LYS A 72 -14.54 14.69 -21.54
CA LYS A 72 -15.70 13.92 -21.06
C LYS A 72 -15.45 12.42 -20.96
N ARG A 73 -15.95 11.79 -19.89
CA ARG A 73 -16.49 10.41 -19.94
C ARG A 73 -17.41 10.11 -18.75
N ASP A 74 -18.46 9.39 -19.09
CA ASP A 74 -19.75 9.30 -18.43
C ASP A 74 -19.80 8.48 -17.13
N GLU A 75 -20.71 8.94 -16.26
CA GLU A 75 -21.60 8.23 -15.34
C GLU A 75 -21.31 6.75 -14.95
N LYS A 76 -21.06 6.52 -13.65
CA LYS A 76 -21.97 5.71 -12.82
C LYS A 76 -21.77 5.93 -11.32
N LYS A 77 -22.80 6.48 -10.68
CA LYS A 77 -22.94 6.65 -9.23
C LYS A 77 -23.17 5.30 -8.54
N THR A 78 -22.62 5.09 -7.34
CA THR A 78 -23.34 4.44 -6.23
C THR A 78 -22.85 4.95 -4.86
N ASP A 79 -23.80 5.56 -4.15
CA ASP A 79 -23.92 5.76 -2.70
C ASP A 79 -23.16 6.86 -1.94
N SER A 80 -23.88 8.00 -1.84
CA SER A 80 -24.31 8.64 -0.59
C SER A 80 -23.25 9.11 0.41
N THR A 81 -23.01 10.43 0.49
CA THR A 81 -23.53 11.33 1.55
C THR A 81 -22.61 12.57 1.69
N ALA A 82 -23.23 13.76 1.72
CA ALA A 82 -22.67 15.06 2.08
C ALA A 82 -21.65 15.71 1.12
N ALA A 83 -22.19 16.32 0.06
CA ALA A 83 -21.57 17.47 -0.56
C ALA A 83 -21.43 18.62 0.46
N LYS A 84 -20.19 18.93 0.86
CA LYS A 84 -19.81 20.27 1.33
C LYS A 84 -18.81 20.82 0.32
N SER A 85 -19.24 21.84 -0.41
CA SER A 85 -18.41 22.61 -1.32
C SER A 85 -17.27 23.26 -0.54
N SER A 86 -16.10 22.65 -0.60
CA SER A 86 -14.85 23.27 -0.18
C SER A 86 -13.91 23.22 -1.40
N ASP A 87 -13.29 24.36 -1.70
CA ASP A 87 -12.59 24.68 -2.95
C ASP A 87 -11.22 23.99 -2.98
N ASP A 88 -11.24 22.67 -2.79
CA ASP A 88 -10.14 21.93 -2.19
C ASP A 88 -9.82 20.66 -2.99
N PRO A 89 -8.67 20.64 -3.70
CA PRO A 89 -8.35 19.59 -4.68
C PRO A 89 -8.07 18.20 -4.08
N LEU A 90 -8.33 17.98 -2.79
CA LEU A 90 -8.22 16.69 -2.09
C LEU A 90 -9.57 16.09 -1.72
N ASP A 91 -10.67 16.84 -1.80
CA ASP A 91 -12.00 16.34 -1.40
C ASP A 91 -12.62 15.41 -2.47
N ASP A 92 -12.14 15.48 -3.71
CA ASP A 92 -12.58 14.63 -4.83
C ASP A 92 -11.75 13.33 -4.97
N ILE A 93 -10.89 12.99 -3.98
CA ILE A 93 -10.20 11.71 -3.98
C ILE A 93 -11.17 10.65 -3.46
N GLU A 94 -11.92 10.02 -4.37
CA GLU A 94 -12.61 8.76 -4.10
C GLU A 94 -11.56 7.68 -3.81
N ILE A 95 -11.15 7.54 -2.54
CA ILE A 95 -10.32 6.42 -2.09
C ILE A 95 -11.23 5.19 -2.10
N PRO A 96 -11.01 4.20 -2.99
CA PRO A 96 -11.78 2.97 -2.94
C PRO A 96 -11.50 2.30 -1.58
N LYS A 97 -12.52 2.24 -0.72
CA LYS A 97 -12.41 1.69 0.64
C LYS A 97 -11.95 0.23 0.67
N THR A 98 -12.14 -0.49 -0.44
CA THR A 98 -11.75 -1.90 -0.58
C THR A 98 -11.05 -2.14 -1.92
N ILE A 99 -9.91 -2.81 -1.88
CA ILE A 99 -9.18 -3.28 -3.06
C ILE A 99 -9.30 -4.80 -3.12
N LYS A 100 -9.73 -5.31 -4.28
CA LYS A 100 -9.65 -6.73 -4.58
C LYS A 100 -8.21 -7.05 -5.00
N VAL A 101 -7.63 -8.01 -4.33
CA VAL A 101 -6.27 -8.49 -4.55
C VAL A 101 -6.35 -9.91 -5.06
N VAL A 102 -5.70 -10.18 -6.18
CA VAL A 102 -5.53 -11.52 -6.74
C VAL A 102 -4.07 -11.91 -6.58
N ALA A 103 -3.80 -13.01 -5.91
CA ALA A 103 -2.46 -13.54 -5.73
C ALA A 103 -2.35 -14.93 -6.38
N TRP A 104 -1.25 -15.20 -7.06
CA TRP A 104 -0.89 -16.51 -7.55
C TRP A 104 0.25 -17.08 -6.70
N TYR A 105 -0.02 -18.15 -5.98
CA TYR A 105 0.92 -18.76 -5.03
C TYR A 105 1.27 -20.19 -5.41
N THR A 106 2.47 -20.66 -5.06
CA THR A 106 2.92 -22.03 -5.31
C THR A 106 3.18 -22.79 -4.00
N PRO A 107 2.50 -23.93 -3.76
CA PRO A 107 2.76 -24.78 -2.59
C PRO A 107 4.04 -25.62 -2.72
N GLN A 108 4.68 -25.63 -3.89
CA GLN A 108 5.95 -26.35 -4.10
C GLN A 108 7.09 -25.77 -3.26
N ILE A 109 7.00 -24.49 -2.91
CA ILE A 109 7.90 -23.82 -1.97
C ILE A 109 7.05 -23.51 -0.72
N PRO A 110 7.13 -24.33 0.35
CA PRO A 110 6.28 -24.22 1.53
C PRO A 110 6.73 -23.08 2.46
N ILE A 111 6.80 -21.87 1.90
CA ILE A 111 7.15 -20.64 2.59
C ILE A 111 5.95 -19.72 2.48
N ASN A 112 5.30 -19.43 3.61
CA ASN A 112 4.07 -18.63 3.65
C ASN A 112 4.35 -17.13 3.54
N GLN A 113 5.08 -16.73 2.50
CA GLN A 113 5.55 -15.38 2.28
C GLN A 113 5.21 -14.91 0.86
N GLY A 114 5.05 -13.60 0.70
CA GLY A 114 4.84 -12.97 -0.59
C GLY A 114 5.42 -11.56 -0.64
N PRO A 115 5.30 -10.89 -1.79
CA PRO A 115 5.79 -9.54 -1.97
C PRO A 115 4.99 -8.55 -1.12
N ASP A 116 5.68 -7.51 -0.65
CA ASP A 116 5.11 -6.46 0.20
C ASP A 116 4.30 -7.05 1.38
N ASP A 117 3.06 -6.60 1.60
CA ASP A 117 2.17 -6.97 2.72
C ASP A 117 1.32 -8.21 2.47
N TYR A 118 1.57 -8.94 1.39
CA TYR A 118 0.80 -10.10 1.04
C TYR A 118 1.48 -11.36 1.55
N TRP A 119 0.88 -11.98 2.56
CA TRP A 119 1.37 -13.20 3.22
C TRP A 119 0.19 -14.03 3.75
N GLY A 120 0.45 -15.24 4.24
CA GLY A 120 -0.57 -16.12 4.84
C GLY A 120 -1.14 -17.21 3.93
N LEU A 121 -0.67 -17.33 2.70
CA LEU A 121 -0.96 -18.47 1.83
C LEU A 121 0.00 -19.63 2.15
N PRO A 122 -0.42 -20.90 1.96
CA PRO A 122 0.39 -22.10 2.27
C PRO A 122 1.54 -22.35 1.27
N GLY A 123 2.14 -21.29 0.74
CA GLY A 123 3.18 -21.33 -0.28
C GLY A 123 3.64 -19.94 -0.68
N LEU A 124 4.70 -19.88 -1.50
CA LEU A 124 5.30 -18.62 -1.92
C LEU A 124 4.44 -17.93 -2.99
N ILE A 125 4.18 -16.63 -2.82
CA ILE A 125 3.45 -15.84 -3.82
C ILE A 125 4.38 -15.38 -4.94
N LEU A 126 4.03 -15.71 -6.19
CA LEU A 126 4.82 -15.37 -7.38
C LEU A 126 4.27 -14.20 -8.19
N GLU A 127 2.95 -14.00 -8.19
CA GLU A 127 2.32 -12.90 -8.92
C GLU A 127 1.22 -12.31 -8.05
N ILE A 128 1.18 -10.99 -7.93
CA ILE A 128 0.11 -10.27 -7.25
C ILE A 128 -0.42 -9.19 -8.17
N ASN A 129 -1.74 -9.13 -8.27
CA ASN A 129 -2.47 -8.07 -8.93
C ASN A 129 -3.36 -7.38 -7.88
N ALA A 130 -3.06 -6.12 -7.61
CA ALA A 130 -3.79 -5.28 -6.66
C ALA A 130 -4.22 -3.99 -7.38
N ASP A 131 -5.50 -3.93 -7.75
CA ASP A 131 -6.09 -2.85 -8.56
C ASP A 131 -5.34 -2.62 -9.88
N ARG A 132 -4.40 -1.66 -9.91
CA ARG A 132 -3.58 -1.30 -11.07
C ARG A 132 -2.12 -1.72 -10.97
N THR A 133 -1.71 -2.25 -9.82
CA THR A 133 -0.32 -2.65 -9.57
C THR A 133 -0.20 -4.16 -9.75
N THR A 134 0.68 -4.58 -10.65
CA THR A 134 1.05 -5.99 -10.82
C THR A 134 2.50 -6.17 -10.39
N ILE A 135 2.72 -7.07 -9.42
CA ILE A 135 4.05 -7.46 -8.96
C ILE A 135 4.28 -8.90 -9.41
N LEU A 136 5.33 -9.13 -10.19
CA LEU A 136 5.69 -10.45 -10.71
C LEU A 136 7.09 -10.86 -10.24
N CYS A 137 7.22 -12.12 -9.81
CA CYS A 137 8.49 -12.72 -9.43
C CYS A 137 9.29 -13.09 -10.67
N THR A 138 10.49 -12.54 -10.81
CA THR A 138 11.37 -12.75 -11.97
C THR A 138 12.40 -13.84 -11.75
N LYS A 139 12.89 -14.01 -10.52
CA LYS A 139 13.94 -14.97 -10.18
C LYS A 139 13.75 -15.46 -8.75
N ILE A 140 13.93 -16.76 -8.55
CA ILE A 140 13.92 -17.40 -7.24
C ILE A 140 15.31 -17.99 -7.03
N VAL A 141 15.98 -17.62 -5.94
CA VAL A 141 17.24 -18.21 -5.49
C VAL A 141 16.95 -18.92 -4.18
N LEU A 142 17.01 -20.25 -4.21
CA LEU A 142 16.75 -21.11 -3.05
C LEU A 142 18.07 -21.42 -2.36
N ASN A 143 18.09 -21.25 -1.02
CA ASN A 143 19.21 -21.59 -0.16
C ASN A 143 20.57 -21.01 -0.63
N PRO A 144 20.72 -19.67 -0.68
CA PRO A 144 22.03 -19.07 -0.92
C PRO A 144 23.02 -19.56 0.16
N GLU A 145 24.25 -19.91 -0.25
CA GLU A 145 25.31 -20.34 0.69
C GLU A 145 25.68 -19.21 1.67
N GLU A 146 25.45 -17.95 1.27
CA GLU A 146 25.56 -16.78 2.11
C GLU A 146 24.25 -16.53 2.87
N LYS A 147 24.31 -16.67 4.21
CA LYS A 147 23.22 -16.26 5.09
C LYS A 147 23.26 -14.74 5.24
N ASP A 148 22.35 -14.04 4.56
CA ASP A 148 22.14 -12.62 4.80
C ASP A 148 21.76 -12.38 6.26
N THR A 149 22.64 -11.70 7.01
CA THR A 149 22.31 -11.23 8.35
C THR A 149 21.32 -10.08 8.22
N ILE A 150 20.03 -10.38 8.30
CA ILE A 150 18.98 -9.37 8.29
C ILE A 150 19.11 -8.52 9.57
N LYS A 151 19.66 -7.31 9.43
CA LYS A 151 19.78 -6.36 10.54
C LYS A 151 18.41 -5.79 10.87
N LYS A 152 18.02 -5.89 12.15
CA LYS A 152 16.82 -5.25 12.66
C LYS A 152 17.01 -3.72 12.61
N PRO A 153 16.09 -2.95 12.01
CA PRO A 153 16.13 -1.51 12.10
C PRO A 153 15.80 -1.08 13.54
N GLU A 154 16.69 -0.30 14.16
CA GLU A 154 16.53 0.25 15.52
C GLU A 154 16.54 1.78 15.54
N LYS A 155 16.75 2.43 14.39
CA LYS A 155 16.89 3.88 14.29
C LYS A 155 15.54 4.53 13.92
N GLY A 156 15.14 5.51 14.71
CA GLY A 156 13.95 6.33 14.49
C GLY A 156 13.06 6.45 15.72
N GLU A 157 12.10 7.36 15.66
CA GLU A 157 11.04 7.48 16.66
C GLU A 157 10.09 6.29 16.51
N VAL A 158 9.96 5.48 17.58
CA VAL A 158 9.08 4.31 17.56
C VAL A 158 7.64 4.78 17.57
N VAL A 159 6.94 4.53 16.48
CA VAL A 159 5.53 4.90 16.31
C VAL A 159 4.74 3.70 15.81
N THR A 160 3.45 3.67 16.08
CA THR A 160 2.52 2.70 15.49
C THR A 160 2.10 3.15 14.08
N GLN A 161 1.53 2.22 13.30
CA GLN A 161 1.00 2.53 11.95
C GLN A 161 -0.04 3.65 12.00
N GLU A 162 -0.92 3.65 13.02
CA GLU A 162 -1.96 4.66 13.21
C GLU A 162 -1.38 6.03 13.59
N GLU A 163 -0.41 6.05 14.52
CA GLU A 163 0.29 7.29 14.89
C GLU A 163 1.03 7.89 13.70
N TYR A 164 1.70 7.07 12.90
CA TYR A 164 2.37 7.50 11.68
C TYR A 164 1.38 8.12 10.68
N ASN A 165 0.22 7.50 10.49
CA ASN A 165 -0.84 8.03 9.63
C ASN A 165 -1.34 9.39 10.14
N ASN A 166 -1.53 9.54 11.45
CA ASN A 166 -1.98 10.79 12.07
C ASN A 166 -0.91 11.90 11.94
N ILE A 167 0.37 11.58 12.19
CA ILE A 167 1.49 12.51 12.03
C ILE A 167 1.58 12.97 10.58
N THR A 168 1.49 12.04 9.63
CA THR A 168 1.55 12.33 8.20
C THR A 168 0.39 13.21 7.77
N THR A 169 -0.84 12.86 8.16
CA THR A 169 -2.06 13.61 7.81
C THR A 169 -2.00 15.04 8.36
N LYS A 170 -1.65 15.20 9.65
CA LYS A 170 -1.52 16.51 10.29
C LYS A 170 -0.42 17.36 9.64
N LYS A 171 0.73 16.76 9.31
CA LYS A 171 1.83 17.46 8.64
C LYS A 171 1.47 17.90 7.22
N MET A 172 0.71 17.08 6.50
CA MET A 172 0.19 17.45 5.20
C MET A 172 -0.85 18.56 5.28
N GLU A 173 -1.72 18.57 6.30
CA GLU A 173 -2.68 19.64 6.55
C GLU A 173 -1.97 20.97 6.86
N GLU A 174 -0.97 20.96 7.74
CA GLU A 174 -0.10 22.12 8.01
C GLU A 174 0.57 22.64 6.74
N MET A 175 1.14 21.74 5.91
CA MET A 175 1.72 22.10 4.62
C MET A 175 0.67 22.69 3.68
N ARG A 176 -0.51 22.09 3.60
CA ARG A 176 -1.61 22.53 2.74
C ARG A 176 -2.03 23.95 3.10
N ASP A 177 -2.19 24.27 4.38
CA ASP A 177 -2.54 25.62 4.84
C ASP A 177 -1.46 26.64 4.50
N MET A 178 -0.18 26.27 4.64
CA MET A 178 0.95 27.12 4.21
C MET A 178 0.97 27.36 2.69
N TYR A 179 0.64 26.36 1.87
CA TYR A 179 0.58 26.49 0.41
C TYR A 179 -0.65 27.28 -0.06
N ARG A 180 -1.82 27.10 0.58
CA ARG A 180 -3.02 27.90 0.30
C ARG A 180 -2.83 29.37 0.65
N GLY A 181 -2.07 29.68 1.70
CA GLY A 181 -1.73 31.05 2.09
C GLY A 181 -0.89 31.82 1.04
N ARG A 182 -0.14 31.12 0.17
CA ARG A 182 0.69 31.76 -0.88
C ARG A 182 -0.03 32.00 -2.21
N GLY A 183 -1.11 31.27 -2.50
CA GLY A 183 -1.81 31.33 -3.79
C GLY A 183 -2.80 32.50 -3.97
N ARG A 184 -3.24 33.15 -2.88
CA ARG A 184 -4.23 34.26 -2.94
C ARG A 184 -3.64 35.66 -3.17
N GLY A 185 -2.32 35.76 -3.38
CA GLY A 185 -1.61 37.06 -3.43
C GLY A 185 -1.12 37.55 -4.80
N ARG A 186 -1.29 36.80 -5.90
CA ARG A 186 -0.82 37.23 -7.24
C ARG A 186 -1.87 36.98 -8.32
N GLY A 187 -2.85 37.89 -8.38
CA GLY A 187 -3.90 37.87 -9.41
C GLY A 187 -4.72 39.17 -9.48
N ARG A 188 -4.15 40.30 -9.04
CA ARG A 188 -4.68 41.65 -9.30
C ARG A 188 -3.52 42.56 -9.69
N GLY A 189 -3.58 43.09 -10.90
CA GLY A 189 -2.53 43.84 -11.59
C GLY A 189 -2.18 43.07 -12.87
N ASN A 190 -2.64 43.46 -14.05
CA ASN A 190 -2.82 44.80 -14.61
C ASN A 190 -4.08 44.86 -15.47
#